data_AF-A0A8H7D5Y8-F1
#
_entry.id   AF-A0A8H7D5Y8-F1
#
_cell.length_a   1.000
_cell.length_b   1.000
_cell.length_c   1.000
_cell.angle_alpha   90.00
_cell.angle_beta   90.00
_cell.angle_gamma   90.00
#
_symmetry.space_group_name_H-M   'P 1'
#
loop_
_entity.id
_entity.type
_entity.pdbx_description
1 polymer ?
#
loop_
_entity_poly.entity_id
_entity_poly.type
_entity_poly.pdbx_seq_one_letter_code
_entity_poly.pdbx_strand_id
1 'polypeptide(L)'
;MDSQLTLVPVAPAVRLMFSKDSMKNATLFLDSVPIYVISTDAQNACTELRAAGSGGGELLARITRKEILPDAVAFPALNGGKEIRLAKWLKKSKLADGSSTHVINTFTVHGTFFLMAHPVHRLALFQEDDLQKPIAQWERVNGTGTSSPPIIVIEAGPWEVESLRPCIIAAFIVQEFKMRMKEQAGSVTLAMGRPAGQFVLMSAAK
;
A
#
# COMPACT_ATOMS: atom_id res chain seq x y z
N MET A 1 -24.11 26.51 34.88
CA MET A 1 -22.72 26.49 34.38
C MET A 1 -22.79 25.81 33.03
N ASP A 2 -22.94 26.61 31.97
CA ASP A 2 -23.10 26.11 30.62
C ASP A 2 -21.72 25.91 30.00
N SER A 3 -21.36 24.65 29.74
CA SER A 3 -20.14 24.29 29.02
C SER A 3 -20.27 24.72 27.57
N GLN A 4 -19.51 25.74 27.18
CA GLN A 4 -19.33 26.14 25.79
C GLN A 4 -18.45 25.08 25.10
N LEU A 5 -19.08 24.11 24.44
CA LEU A 5 -18.42 23.19 23.49
C LEU A 5 -17.91 24.02 22.30
N THR A 6 -16.62 24.34 22.31
CA THR A 6 -15.95 24.86 21.12
C THR A 6 -15.80 23.72 20.11
N LEU A 7 -16.59 23.74 19.04
CA LEU A 7 -16.38 22.89 17.86
C LEU A 7 -15.01 23.26 17.25
N VAL A 8 -14.00 22.43 17.49
CA VAL A 8 -12.72 22.54 16.78
C VAL A 8 -12.96 22.02 15.36
N PRO A 9 -12.66 22.79 14.31
CA PRO A 9 -12.77 22.32 12.94
C PRO A 9 -11.80 21.15 12.74
N VAL A 10 -12.34 19.98 12.37
CA VAL A 10 -11.54 18.82 12.00
C VAL A 10 -10.92 19.10 10.64
N ALA A 11 -9.60 18.94 10.53
CA ALA A 11 -8.91 19.10 9.25
C ALA A 11 -9.45 18.09 8.22
N PRO A 12 -9.49 18.45 6.92
CA PRO A 12 -9.99 17.55 5.89
C PRO A 12 -9.01 16.41 5.62
N ALA A 13 -9.53 15.22 5.30
CA ALA A 13 -8.72 14.07 4.89
C ALA A 13 -7.95 14.36 3.59
N VAL A 14 -6.72 13.84 3.50
CA VAL A 14 -5.84 13.98 2.33
C VAL A 14 -6.14 12.85 1.35
N ARG A 15 -6.46 13.18 0.10
CA ARG A 15 -6.77 12.20 -0.95
C ARG A 15 -5.66 12.21 -2.00
N LEU A 16 -4.82 11.17 -2.02
CA LEU A 16 -3.73 11.01 -2.95
C LEU A 16 -4.14 10.09 -4.10
N MET A 17 -4.46 10.68 -5.25
CA MET A 17 -4.90 9.95 -6.44
C MET A 17 -3.70 9.55 -7.30
N PHE A 18 -3.62 8.28 -7.68
CA PHE A 18 -2.62 7.82 -8.64
C PHE A 18 -2.92 8.30 -10.06
N SER A 19 -1.88 8.54 -10.85
CA SER A 19 -2.00 8.86 -12.28
C SER A 19 -2.53 7.70 -13.12
N LYS A 20 -2.37 6.46 -12.65
CA LYS A 20 -2.78 5.22 -13.30
C LYS A 20 -2.84 4.09 -12.27
N ASP A 21 -3.50 2.98 -12.59
CA ASP A 21 -3.52 1.78 -11.75
C ASP A 21 -2.19 1.00 -11.80
N SER A 22 -1.11 1.61 -11.33
CA SER A 22 0.24 1.03 -11.30
C SER A 22 1.01 1.47 -10.07
N MET A 23 1.68 0.52 -9.43
CA MET A 23 2.63 0.78 -8.34
C MET A 23 4.04 1.13 -8.83
N LYS A 24 4.19 1.33 -10.14
CA LYS A 24 5.45 1.62 -10.82
C LYS A 24 5.27 2.82 -11.75
N ASN A 25 6.26 3.71 -11.76
CA ASN A 25 6.33 4.85 -12.68
C ASN A 25 5.02 5.65 -12.72
N ALA A 26 4.53 6.05 -11.55
CA ALA A 26 3.24 6.70 -11.34
C ALA A 26 3.42 8.01 -10.54
N THR A 27 2.44 8.89 -10.64
CA THR A 27 2.42 10.18 -9.91
C THR A 27 1.23 10.19 -8.97
N LEU A 28 1.41 10.71 -7.76
CA LEU A 28 0.34 10.93 -6.80
C LEU A 28 -0.06 12.41 -6.81
N PHE A 29 -1.34 12.66 -6.99
CA PHE A 29 -1.94 13.99 -7.02
C PHE A 29 -2.76 14.25 -5.76
N LEU A 30 -2.61 15.44 -5.20
CA LEU A 30 -3.53 16.03 -4.23
C LEU A 30 -4.26 17.17 -4.93
N ASP A 31 -5.58 17.08 -5.08
CA ASP A 31 -6.41 18.10 -5.74
C ASP A 31 -5.86 18.52 -7.12
N SER A 32 -5.47 17.54 -7.94
CA SER A 32 -4.86 17.71 -9.27
C SER A 32 -3.44 18.30 -9.29
N VAL A 33 -2.85 18.60 -8.13
CA VAL A 33 -1.46 19.02 -8.01
C VAL A 33 -0.57 17.79 -7.76
N PRO A 34 0.48 17.55 -8.56
CA PRO A 34 1.39 16.45 -8.30
C PRO A 34 2.16 16.73 -7.02
N ILE A 35 2.09 15.82 -6.04
CA ILE A 35 2.79 15.95 -4.76
C ILE A 35 3.89 14.90 -4.62
N TYR A 36 3.71 13.71 -5.20
CA TYR A 36 4.73 12.67 -5.16
C TYR A 36 4.91 11.97 -6.50
N VAL A 37 6.12 11.49 -6.75
CA VAL A 37 6.49 10.71 -7.92
C VAL A 37 7.03 9.36 -7.46
N ILE A 38 6.46 8.29 -7.99
CA ILE A 38 6.90 6.91 -7.82
C ILE A 38 7.68 6.52 -9.07
N SER A 39 8.98 6.28 -8.93
CA SER A 39 9.85 5.85 -10.02
C SER A 39 10.36 4.44 -9.76
N THR A 40 10.21 3.53 -10.71
CA THR A 40 10.77 2.18 -10.65
C THR A 40 11.78 2.04 -11.77
N ASP A 41 12.97 1.54 -11.44
CA ASP A 41 14.03 1.29 -12.41
C ASP A 41 13.63 0.24 -13.46
N ALA A 42 14.35 0.23 -14.59
CA ALA A 42 14.06 -0.69 -15.70
C ALA A 42 14.18 -2.16 -15.28
N GLN A 43 15.10 -2.47 -14.37
CA GLN A 43 15.33 -3.82 -13.84
C GLN A 43 14.31 -4.21 -12.75
N ASN A 44 13.43 -3.29 -12.34
CA ASN A 44 12.49 -3.48 -11.23
C ASN A 44 13.15 -3.79 -9.88
N ALA A 45 14.45 -3.55 -9.72
CA ALA A 45 15.22 -3.78 -8.50
C ALA A 45 15.00 -2.67 -7.46
N CYS A 46 14.60 -1.47 -7.88
CA CYS A 46 14.44 -0.33 -6.99
C CYS A 46 13.18 0.47 -7.31
N THR A 47 12.43 0.87 -6.29
CA THR A 47 11.34 1.84 -6.41
C THR A 47 11.58 3.01 -5.47
N GLU A 48 11.64 4.22 -6.01
CA GLU A 48 11.84 5.45 -5.28
C GLU A 48 10.53 6.24 -5.20
N LEU A 49 10.24 6.77 -4.02
CA LEU A 49 9.20 7.76 -3.78
C LEU A 49 9.88 9.11 -3.55
N ARG A 50 9.56 10.08 -4.39
CA ARG A 50 10.12 11.44 -4.34
C ARG A 50 9.03 12.48 -4.18
N ALA A 51 9.33 13.60 -3.54
CA ALA A 51 8.49 14.79 -3.62
C ALA A 51 8.43 15.27 -5.07
N ALA A 52 7.28 15.77 -5.51
CA ALA A 52 7.16 16.39 -6.82
C ALA A 52 7.86 17.76 -6.82
N GLY A 53 8.64 18.05 -7.86
CA GLY A 53 9.35 19.32 -8.00
C GLY A 53 10.28 19.35 -9.21
N SER A 54 10.73 20.55 -9.59
CA SER A 54 11.72 20.73 -10.64
C SER A 54 13.07 20.10 -10.23
N GLY A 55 13.66 19.28 -11.11
CA GLY A 55 14.97 18.66 -10.85
C GLY A 55 14.93 17.30 -10.13
N GLY A 56 13.79 16.61 -10.12
CA GLY A 56 13.68 15.23 -9.62
C GLY A 56 13.30 15.10 -8.15
N GLY A 57 13.16 16.21 -7.43
CA GLY A 57 12.59 16.26 -6.08
C GLY A 57 13.38 15.53 -4.99
N GLU A 58 13.02 15.80 -3.74
CA GLU A 58 13.61 15.14 -2.57
C GLU A 58 13.24 13.65 -2.54
N LEU A 59 14.21 12.77 -2.24
CA LEU A 59 13.96 11.34 -2.04
C LEU A 59 13.35 11.11 -0.64
N LEU A 60 12.11 10.62 -0.61
CA LEU A 60 11.35 10.41 0.62
C LEU A 60 11.42 8.96 1.10
N ALA A 61 11.38 8.01 0.16
CA ALA A 61 11.55 6.59 0.46
C ALA A 61 12.18 5.85 -0.72
N ARG A 62 12.93 4.79 -0.42
CA ARG A 62 13.49 3.85 -1.39
C ARG A 62 13.11 2.43 -0.98
N ILE A 63 12.48 1.69 -1.88
CA ILE A 63 12.09 0.30 -1.70
C ILE A 63 13.00 -0.55 -2.60
N THR A 64 13.88 -1.32 -1.99
CA THR A 64 14.79 -2.24 -2.68
C THR A 64 14.11 -3.61 -2.80
N ARG A 65 14.19 -4.19 -3.99
CA ARG A 65 13.71 -5.53 -4.27
C ARG A 65 14.90 -6.48 -4.40
N LYS A 66 14.73 -7.67 -3.83
CA LYS A 66 15.63 -8.80 -4.05
C LYS A 66 14.84 -9.83 -4.84
N GLU A 67 15.29 -10.11 -6.06
CA GLU A 67 14.56 -10.94 -7.01
C GLU A 67 13.17 -10.35 -7.33
N ILE A 68 12.08 -11.08 -7.06
CA ILE A 68 10.72 -10.72 -7.46
C ILE A 68 10.02 -9.85 -6.40
N LEU A 69 10.41 -9.96 -5.13
CA LEU A 69 9.70 -9.33 -4.02
C LEU A 69 10.48 -8.16 -3.40
N PRO A 70 9.78 -7.12 -2.90
CA PRO A 70 10.39 -6.12 -2.03
C PRO A 70 11.08 -6.80 -0.84
N ASP A 71 12.31 -6.38 -0.53
CA ASP A 71 13.13 -6.95 0.56
C ASP A 71 13.46 -5.92 1.64
N ALA A 72 13.77 -4.68 1.23
CA ALA A 72 14.18 -3.63 2.16
C ALA A 72 13.60 -2.26 1.81
N VAL A 73 13.62 -1.36 2.78
CA VAL A 73 13.20 0.03 2.65
C VAL A 73 14.21 0.96 3.32
N ALA A 74 14.42 2.14 2.75
CA ALA A 74 15.16 3.23 3.35
C ALA A 74 14.32 4.52 3.28
N PHE A 75 14.42 5.36 4.31
CA PHE A 75 13.77 6.66 4.38
C PHE A 75 14.86 7.69 4.65
N PRO A 76 15.32 8.50 3.67
CA PRO A 76 16.48 9.39 3.88
C PRO A 76 16.35 10.33 5.08
N ALA A 77 15.15 10.87 5.30
CA ALA A 77 14.84 11.75 6.42
C ALA A 77 14.68 11.02 7.77
N LEU A 78 14.59 9.67 7.80
CA LEU A 78 14.35 8.89 9.01
C LEU A 78 15.48 7.87 9.23
N ASN A 79 15.82 7.58 10.49
CA ASN A 79 16.84 6.57 10.82
C ASN A 79 18.20 6.79 10.11
N GLY A 80 18.56 8.05 9.84
CA GLY A 80 19.79 8.43 9.13
C GLY A 80 19.91 7.85 7.71
N GLY A 81 18.78 7.56 7.05
CA GLY A 81 18.75 7.02 5.69
C GLY A 81 19.22 5.57 5.55
N LYS A 82 19.42 4.86 6.68
CA LYS A 82 19.84 3.46 6.64
C LYS A 82 18.74 2.56 6.10
N GLU A 83 19.16 1.58 5.31
CA GLU A 83 18.28 0.55 4.78
C GLU A 83 17.88 -0.46 5.86
N ILE A 84 16.61 -0.88 5.83
CA ILE A 84 15.98 -1.72 6.83
C ILE A 84 15.21 -2.83 6.12
N ARG A 85 15.43 -4.06 6.54
CA ARG A 85 14.69 -5.21 6.01
C ARG A 85 13.19 -5.03 6.24
N LEU A 86 12.39 -5.25 5.22
CA LEU A 86 10.92 -5.17 5.29
C LEU A 86 10.36 -6.11 6.34
N ALA A 87 10.96 -7.28 6.58
CA ALA A 87 10.51 -8.18 7.64
C ALA A 87 10.64 -7.57 9.05
N LYS A 88 11.56 -6.61 9.24
CA LYS A 88 11.74 -5.87 10.49
C LYS A 88 10.85 -4.62 10.55
N TRP A 89 10.71 -3.90 9.43
CA TRP A 89 9.91 -2.68 9.36
C TRP A 89 8.40 -2.96 9.28
N LEU A 90 8.00 -3.88 8.39
CA LEU A 90 6.62 -4.29 8.14
C LEU A 90 6.43 -5.73 8.63
N LYS A 91 6.41 -5.88 9.96
CA LYS A 91 6.44 -7.19 10.63
C LYS A 91 5.10 -7.89 10.47
N LYS A 92 5.11 -9.12 9.93
CA LYS A 92 3.91 -9.96 9.90
C LYS A 92 3.43 -10.27 11.32
N SER A 93 2.14 -10.13 11.55
CA SER A 93 1.48 -10.49 12.81
C SER A 93 0.11 -11.12 12.53
N LYS A 94 -0.54 -11.60 13.58
CA LYS A 94 -1.94 -12.02 13.56
C LYS A 94 -2.71 -11.23 14.61
N LEU A 95 -3.92 -10.83 14.26
CA LEU A 95 -4.88 -10.28 15.20
C LEU A 95 -5.49 -11.41 16.05
N ALA A 96 -6.23 -11.04 17.11
CA ALA A 96 -6.86 -11.99 18.02
C ALA A 96 -7.90 -12.90 17.34
N ASP A 97 -8.51 -12.42 16.26
CA ASP A 97 -9.43 -13.17 15.39
C ASP A 97 -8.72 -14.13 14.42
N GLY A 98 -7.39 -14.17 14.43
CA GLY A 98 -6.56 -14.98 13.53
C GLY A 98 -6.25 -14.33 12.18
N SER A 99 -6.80 -13.13 11.90
CA SER A 99 -6.58 -12.41 10.65
C SER A 99 -5.11 -11.97 10.51
N SER A 100 -4.54 -12.14 9.31
CA SER A 100 -3.17 -11.73 9.03
C SER A 100 -3.07 -10.21 8.90
N THR A 101 -2.15 -9.61 9.65
CA THR A 101 -1.87 -8.17 9.61
C THR A 101 -0.37 -7.92 9.49
N HIS A 102 0.01 -6.69 9.16
CA HIS A 102 1.39 -6.23 9.25
C HIS A 102 1.48 -5.07 10.22
N VAL A 103 2.36 -5.19 11.20
CA VAL A 103 2.70 -4.12 12.12
C VAL A 103 3.76 -3.24 11.47
N ILE A 104 3.46 -1.96 11.29
CA ILE A 104 4.45 -0.97 10.85
C ILE A 104 5.22 -0.51 12.08
N ASN A 105 6.51 -0.83 12.12
CA ASN A 105 7.42 -0.26 13.08
C ASN A 105 7.84 1.13 12.59
N THR A 106 7.11 2.16 13.01
CA THR A 106 7.42 3.54 12.66
C THR A 106 8.60 4.05 13.48
N PHE A 107 9.46 4.87 12.87
CA PHE A 107 10.60 5.50 13.55
C PHE A 107 10.18 6.66 14.47
N THR A 108 8.88 6.80 14.72
CA THR A 108 8.24 7.92 15.38
C THR A 108 7.54 7.46 16.67
N VAL A 109 7.31 8.42 17.57
CA VAL A 109 6.73 8.22 18.92
C VAL A 109 5.23 7.91 18.87
N HIS A 110 4.61 7.90 17.68
CA HIS A 110 3.15 7.90 17.49
C HIS A 110 2.47 6.53 17.62
N GLY A 111 3.11 5.58 18.30
CA GLY A 111 2.53 4.27 18.58
C GLY A 111 2.64 3.27 17.43
N THR A 112 1.89 2.18 17.57
CA THR A 112 1.93 1.04 16.67
C THR A 112 0.82 1.14 15.63
N PHE A 113 1.13 0.84 14.37
CA PHE A 113 0.14 0.82 13.30
C PHE A 113 -0.03 -0.55 12.68
N PHE A 114 -1.27 -0.90 12.36
CA PHE A 114 -1.67 -2.18 11.76
C PHE A 114 -2.14 -2.00 10.33
N LEU A 115 -1.38 -2.50 9.36
CA LEU A 115 -1.74 -2.55 7.95
C LEU A 115 -2.32 -3.92 7.61
N MET A 116 -3.58 -3.96 7.20
CA MET A 116 -4.28 -5.20 6.87
C MET A 116 -5.18 -5.06 5.64
N ALA A 117 -5.53 -6.21 5.07
CA ALA A 117 -6.57 -6.25 4.04
C ALA A 117 -7.92 -5.89 4.67
N HIS A 118 -8.72 -5.08 3.98
CA HIS A 118 -10.01 -4.62 4.49
C HIS A 118 -11.14 -5.02 3.53
N PRO A 119 -12.29 -5.53 4.03
CA PRO A 119 -13.40 -5.98 3.18
C PRO A 119 -13.92 -4.88 2.23
N VAL A 120 -13.92 -3.63 2.69
CA VAL A 120 -14.43 -2.49 1.91
C VAL A 120 -13.32 -1.79 1.13
N HIS A 121 -12.14 -1.64 1.76
CA HIS A 121 -11.10 -0.72 1.28
C HIS A 121 -9.92 -1.44 0.62
N ARG A 122 -9.95 -2.76 0.41
CA ARG A 122 -8.78 -3.57 -0.05
C ARG A 122 -7.59 -3.56 0.91
N LEU A 123 -7.05 -2.40 1.27
CA LEU A 123 -6.04 -2.17 2.30
C LEU A 123 -6.47 -1.02 3.22
N ALA A 124 -6.24 -1.19 4.51
CA ALA A 124 -6.44 -0.14 5.50
C ALA A 124 -5.38 -0.23 6.60
N LEU A 125 -5.02 0.94 7.11
CA LEU A 125 -4.07 1.17 8.19
C LEU A 125 -4.84 1.68 9.40
N PHE A 126 -4.60 1.06 10.54
CA PHE A 126 -5.25 1.37 11.80
C PHE A 126 -4.20 1.71 12.85
N GLN A 127 -4.59 2.51 13.83
CA GLN A 127 -3.80 2.73 15.04
C GLN A 127 -4.11 1.60 16.03
N GLU A 128 -3.16 1.21 16.87
CA GLU A 128 -3.36 0.19 17.92
C GLU A 128 -4.55 0.47 18.83
N ASP A 129 -4.75 1.76 19.17
CA ASP A 129 -5.81 2.20 20.07
C ASP A 129 -7.20 2.20 19.42
N ASP A 130 -7.29 2.24 18.09
CA ASP A 130 -8.54 2.28 17.34
C ASP A 130 -8.45 1.45 16.05
N LEU A 131 -8.87 0.19 16.16
CA LEU A 131 -8.99 -0.74 15.03
C LEU A 131 -10.32 -0.62 14.27
N GLN A 132 -11.24 0.25 14.71
CA GLN A 132 -12.53 0.44 14.05
C GLN A 132 -12.47 1.54 12.99
N LYS A 133 -11.64 2.56 13.23
CA LYS A 133 -11.46 3.68 12.32
C LYS A 133 -10.07 3.63 11.65
N PRO A 134 -9.98 3.41 10.33
CA PRO A 134 -8.71 3.46 9.64
C PRO A 134 -8.18 4.90 9.59
N ILE A 135 -6.88 5.06 9.79
CA ILE A 135 -6.17 6.34 9.63
C ILE A 135 -5.70 6.56 8.19
N ALA A 136 -5.56 5.47 7.42
CA ALA A 136 -5.31 5.53 6.00
C ALA A 136 -5.95 4.33 5.32
N GLN A 137 -6.48 4.49 4.13
CA GLN A 137 -7.17 3.43 3.43
C GLN A 137 -7.07 3.58 1.93
N TRP A 138 -7.21 2.45 1.25
CA TRP A 138 -7.23 2.38 -0.18
C TRP A 138 -8.66 2.51 -0.67
N GLU A 139 -8.92 3.48 -1.54
CA GLU A 139 -10.22 3.66 -2.16
C GLU A 139 -10.08 3.30 -3.64
N ARG A 140 -10.85 2.29 -4.07
CA ARG A 140 -11.08 2.07 -5.49
C ARG A 140 -12.26 2.93 -5.87
N VAL A 141 -12.07 3.79 -6.86
CA VAL A 141 -13.20 4.49 -7.47
C VAL A 141 -14.06 3.41 -8.12
N ASN A 142 -15.25 3.17 -7.55
CA ASN A 142 -16.25 2.25 -8.09
C ASN A 142 -16.80 2.81 -9.42
N GLY A 143 -15.97 2.79 -10.46
CA GLY A 143 -16.37 3.04 -11.83
C GLY A 143 -16.62 1.69 -12.50
N THR A 144 -17.65 1.63 -13.32
CA THR A 144 -18.05 0.48 -14.16
C THR A 144 -17.01 0.08 -15.23
N GLY A 145 -15.78 0.61 -15.15
CA GLY A 145 -14.65 0.32 -16.03
C GLY A 145 -13.47 -0.25 -15.24
N THR A 146 -12.80 -1.23 -15.82
CA THR A 146 -11.75 -2.09 -15.24
C THR A 146 -10.41 -1.39 -14.91
N SER A 147 -10.35 -0.06 -14.85
CA SER A 147 -9.06 0.65 -14.74
C SER A 147 -9.14 2.05 -14.11
N SER A 148 -9.98 2.27 -13.11
CA SER A 148 -9.91 3.53 -12.35
C SER A 148 -8.60 3.57 -11.53
N PRO A 149 -7.84 4.68 -11.55
CA PRO A 149 -6.66 4.81 -10.73
C PRO A 149 -7.02 4.74 -9.24
N PRO A 150 -6.18 4.09 -8.42
CA PRO A 150 -6.41 3.98 -7.00
C PRO A 150 -6.22 5.33 -6.29
N ILE A 151 -6.88 5.49 -5.14
CA ILE A 151 -6.73 6.64 -4.25
C ILE A 151 -6.28 6.14 -2.89
N ILE A 152 -5.26 6.77 -2.30
CA ILE A 152 -4.94 6.60 -0.87
C ILE A 152 -5.59 7.77 -0.13
N VAL A 153 -6.53 7.45 0.74
CA VAL A 153 -7.17 8.41 1.64
C VAL A 153 -6.45 8.33 2.97
N ILE A 154 -5.97 9.46 3.48
CA ILE A 154 -5.31 9.56 4.78
C ILE A 154 -6.13 10.53 5.62
N GLU A 155 -6.74 10.00 6.68
CA GLU A 155 -7.57 10.77 7.60
C GLU A 155 -6.73 11.84 8.30
N ALA A 156 -7.33 13.01 8.50
CA ALA A 156 -6.68 14.05 9.27
C ALA A 156 -6.70 13.69 10.75
N GLY A 157 -5.52 13.43 11.31
CA GLY A 157 -5.32 13.21 12.73
C GLY A 157 -4.79 14.46 13.44
N PRO A 158 -4.90 14.54 14.79
CA PRO A 158 -4.36 15.64 15.60
C PRO A 158 -2.83 15.84 15.54
N TRP A 159 -2.08 15.02 14.80
CA TRP A 159 -0.62 14.94 14.88
C TRP A 159 -0.01 14.52 13.54
N GLU A 160 0.84 15.38 12.98
CA GLU A 160 2.02 15.07 12.15
C GLU A 160 1.88 14.01 11.04
N VAL A 161 0.70 13.86 10.43
CA VAL A 161 0.51 12.92 9.32
C VAL A 161 1.50 13.21 8.18
N GLU A 162 1.94 14.45 8.01
CA GLU A 162 2.89 14.83 6.95
C GLU A 162 4.22 14.07 7.01
N SER A 163 4.82 13.90 8.19
CA SER A 163 6.08 13.18 8.35
C SER A 163 5.89 11.67 8.16
N LEU A 164 4.69 11.17 8.47
CA LEU A 164 4.32 9.75 8.34
C LEU A 164 3.83 9.38 6.92
N ARG A 165 3.37 10.36 6.11
CA ARG A 165 2.85 10.15 4.75
C ARG A 165 3.78 9.29 3.89
N PRO A 166 5.10 9.55 3.80
CA PRO A 166 6.01 8.70 3.03
C PRO A 166 6.03 7.24 3.49
N CYS A 167 5.97 7.00 4.80
CA CYS A 167 5.92 5.64 5.36
C CYS A 167 4.61 4.92 5.00
N ILE A 168 3.47 5.63 5.09
CA ILE A 168 2.16 5.10 4.72
C ILE A 168 2.16 4.74 3.23
N ILE A 169 2.56 5.67 2.36
CA ILE A 169 2.61 5.45 0.90
C ILE A 169 3.52 4.26 0.58
N ALA A 170 4.72 4.20 1.16
CA ALA A 170 5.64 3.09 0.94
C ALA A 170 5.06 1.74 1.39
N ALA A 171 4.39 1.70 2.55
CA ALA A 171 3.78 0.48 3.07
C ALA A 171 2.64 -0.01 2.17
N PHE A 172 1.82 0.93 1.68
CA PHE A 172 0.74 0.66 0.72
C PHE A 172 1.30 0.12 -0.59
N ILE A 173 2.34 0.73 -1.16
CA ILE A 173 3.02 0.26 -2.38
C ILE A 173 3.56 -1.17 -2.20
N VAL A 174 4.28 -1.42 -1.09
CA VAL A 174 4.86 -2.74 -0.81
C VAL A 174 3.77 -3.80 -0.70
N GLN A 175 2.70 -3.51 0.03
CA GLN A 175 1.65 -4.49 0.30
C GLN A 175 0.77 -4.73 -0.93
N GLU A 176 0.41 -3.68 -1.67
CA GLU A 176 -0.33 -3.79 -2.92
C GLU A 176 0.44 -4.60 -3.95
N PHE A 177 1.75 -4.35 -4.09
CA PHE A 177 2.60 -5.13 -4.99
C PHE A 177 2.58 -6.62 -4.62
N LYS A 178 2.72 -6.96 -3.33
CA LYS A 178 2.66 -8.35 -2.85
C LYS A 178 1.31 -9.01 -3.13
N MET A 179 0.21 -8.28 -2.97
CA MET A 179 -1.13 -8.80 -3.26
C MET A 179 -1.31 -9.06 -4.75
N ARG A 180 -0.91 -8.14 -5.63
CA ARG A 180 -1.00 -8.32 -7.08
C ARG A 180 -0.18 -9.51 -7.57
N MET A 181 1.01 -9.72 -7.00
CA MET A 181 1.82 -10.91 -7.33
C MET A 181 1.12 -12.21 -6.92
N LYS A 182 0.45 -12.25 -5.77
CA LYS A 182 -0.34 -13.42 -5.34
C LYS A 182 -1.56 -13.66 -6.24
N GLU A 183 -2.26 -12.60 -6.63
CA GLU A 183 -3.41 -12.65 -7.54
C GLU A 183 -2.98 -13.20 -8.93
N GLN A 184 -1.83 -12.75 -9.44
CA GLN A 184 -1.24 -13.26 -10.68
C GLN A 184 -0.83 -14.73 -10.57
N ALA A 185 -0.12 -15.11 -9.50
CA ALA A 185 0.28 -16.50 -9.29
C ALA A 185 -0.93 -17.45 -9.19
N GLY A 186 -1.97 -17.05 -8.45
CA GLY A 186 -3.21 -17.84 -8.33
C GLY A 186 -3.97 -17.98 -9.66
N SER A 187 -3.98 -16.92 -10.48
CA SER A 187 -4.60 -16.95 -11.80
C SER A 187 -3.88 -17.89 -12.76
N VAL A 188 -2.55 -17.94 -12.72
CA VAL A 188 -1.73 -18.86 -13.54
C VAL A 188 -1.96 -20.32 -13.13
N THR A 189 -2.07 -20.62 -11.84
CA THR A 189 -2.36 -21.98 -11.36
C THR A 189 -3.73 -22.48 -11.81
N LEU A 190 -4.74 -21.62 -11.85
CA LEU A 190 -6.08 -21.99 -12.34
C LEU A 190 -6.10 -22.20 -13.87
N ALA A 191 -5.31 -21.44 -14.63
CA ALA A 191 -5.23 -21.56 -16.09
C ALA A 191 -4.52 -22.86 -16.55
N MET A 192 -3.62 -23.43 -15.75
CA MET A 192 -2.89 -24.67 -16.09
C MET A 192 -3.53 -25.95 -15.53
N GLY A 193 -4.68 -25.85 -14.84
CA GLY A 193 -5.32 -26.96 -14.13
C GLY A 193 -6.33 -27.82 -14.92
N ARG A 194 -6.44 -27.68 -16.25
CA ARG A 194 -7.38 -28.49 -17.05
C ARG A 194 -6.63 -29.47 -17.95
N PRO A 195 -6.34 -30.71 -17.51
CA PRO A 195 -5.90 -31.74 -18.44
C PRO A 195 -7.05 -32.07 -19.41
N ALA A 196 -6.88 -31.71 -20.68
CA ALA A 196 -7.67 -32.25 -21.76
C ALA A 196 -7.35 -33.74 -21.88
N GLY A 197 -8.19 -34.59 -21.31
CA GLY A 197 -7.91 -36.02 -21.25
C GLY A 197 -9.13 -36.85 -20.88
N GLN A 198 -10.08 -36.97 -21.81
CA GLN A 198 -10.96 -38.13 -21.85
C GLN A 198 -11.32 -38.46 -23.31
N PHE A 199 -10.33 -38.94 -24.06
CA PHE A 199 -10.61 -39.72 -25.27
C PHE A 199 -11.01 -41.13 -24.82
N VAL A 200 -12.30 -41.42 -24.88
CA VAL A 200 -12.83 -42.77 -24.70
C VAL A 200 -12.53 -43.56 -25.97
N LEU A 201 -11.53 -44.43 -25.91
CA LEU A 201 -11.29 -45.47 -26.90
C LEU A 201 -12.34 -46.57 -26.68
N MET A 202 -13.45 -46.52 -27.44
CA MET A 202 -14.33 -47.67 -27.57
C MET A 202 -13.66 -48.70 -28.47
N SER A 203 -13.15 -49.77 -27.86
CA SER A 203 -12.83 -51.02 -28.53
C SER A 203 -14.13 -51.69 -28.97
N ALA A 204 -14.34 -51.81 -30.28
CA ALA A 204 -15.34 -52.69 -30.84
C ALA A 204 -14.68 -54.04 -31.15
N ALA A 205 -15.06 -55.05 -30.37
CA ALA A 205 -14.79 -56.44 -30.66
C ALA A 205 -16.14 -57.15 -30.84
N LYS A 206 -16.57 -57.36 -32.08
CA LYS A 206 -16.90 -58.68 -32.66
C LYS A 206 -17.29 -58.53 -34.13
#